data_AF-A0A7W1IWB0-F1
#
_entry.id   AF-A0A7W1IWB0-F1
#
_cell.length_a   1.000
_cell.length_b   1.000
_cell.length_c   1.000
_cell.angle_alpha   90.00
_cell.angle_beta   90.00
_cell.angle_gamma   90.00
#
_symmetry.space_group_name_H-M   'P 1'
#
loop_
_entity.id
_entity.type
_entity.pdbx_description
1 polymer ?
#
loop_
_entity_poly.entity_id
_entity_poly.type
_entity_poly.pdbx_seq_one_letter_code
_entity_poly.pdbx_strand_id
1 'polypeptide(L)'
;MAIQKTTPRRTNAAKRPRKRAAVNRRKTYGKFANFFVPLFFVFGILVCLGVLALMGYRTVTASTFFDVKTIDVRGLNRASKDDIEKIVSRQTEKSGVWNADLNVIKTDVERLTFVKSAVVSRVLPDGLRVSVRERVPRVIA
;
A
#
# COMPACT_ATOMS: atom_id res chain seq x y z
N MET A 1 -90.96 -15.97 -63.80
CA MET A 1 -89.72 -16.57 -63.27
C MET A 1 -88.63 -15.51 -63.26
N ALA A 2 -88.21 -15.11 -62.07
CA ALA A 2 -87.17 -14.12 -61.84
C ALA A 2 -85.84 -14.82 -61.60
N ILE A 3 -84.75 -14.40 -62.27
CA ILE A 3 -83.38 -14.54 -61.76
C ILE A 3 -82.56 -13.32 -62.22
N GLN A 4 -82.42 -12.33 -61.35
CA GLN A 4 -81.24 -11.46 -61.30
C GLN A 4 -80.02 -12.31 -60.90
N LYS A 5 -78.83 -11.97 -61.41
CA LYS A 5 -77.56 -11.98 -60.64
C LYS A 5 -76.46 -11.26 -61.42
N THR A 6 -76.39 -9.95 -61.13
CA THR A 6 -75.20 -9.13 -60.90
C THR A 6 -73.80 -9.75 -61.12
N THR A 7 -73.04 -9.02 -61.93
CA THR A 7 -71.58 -8.94 -62.12
C THR A 7 -70.73 -9.16 -60.86
N PRO A 8 -69.44 -9.51 -61.03
CA PRO A 8 -68.43 -8.63 -60.43
C PRO A 8 -67.35 -8.16 -61.41
N ARG A 9 -67.12 -6.85 -61.30
CA ARG A 9 -66.35 -5.94 -62.13
C ARG A 9 -64.86 -6.07 -61.76
N ARG A 10 -64.00 -6.31 -62.75
CA ARG A 10 -62.54 -6.33 -62.63
C ARG A 10 -62.02 -5.10 -61.86
N THR A 11 -61.34 -5.32 -60.74
CA THR A 11 -60.57 -4.31 -60.03
C THR A 11 -59.08 -4.52 -60.28
N ASN A 12 -58.55 -3.89 -61.33
CA ASN A 12 -57.12 -3.64 -61.47
C ASN A 12 -56.81 -2.32 -60.76
N ALA A 13 -56.58 -2.37 -59.45
CA ALA A 13 -56.10 -1.24 -58.69
C ALA A 13 -54.56 -1.29 -58.63
N ALA A 14 -53.96 -0.26 -59.22
CA ALA A 14 -52.54 -0.07 -59.44
C ALA A 14 -51.67 -0.28 -58.18
N LYS A 15 -50.54 -0.96 -58.38
CA LYS A 15 -49.45 -1.13 -57.41
C LYS A 15 -48.91 0.24 -56.98
N ARG A 16 -49.19 0.66 -55.74
CA ARG A 16 -48.52 1.80 -55.09
C ARG A 16 -47.11 1.40 -54.64
N PRO A 17 -46.08 2.25 -54.81
CA PRO A 17 -44.73 1.93 -54.34
C PRO A 17 -44.72 1.96 -52.80
N ARG A 18 -44.51 0.80 -52.18
CA ARG A 18 -44.24 0.67 -50.75
C ARG A 18 -42.97 1.48 -50.44
N LYS A 19 -43.13 2.63 -49.77
CA LYS A 19 -42.04 3.36 -49.14
C LYS A 19 -41.22 2.36 -48.33
N ARG A 20 -39.93 2.21 -48.68
CA ARG A 20 -38.98 1.41 -47.92
C ARG A 20 -38.86 2.05 -46.55
N ALA A 21 -39.54 1.49 -45.55
CA ALA A 21 -39.28 1.82 -44.17
C ALA A 21 -37.82 1.47 -43.91
N ALA A 22 -36.98 2.48 -43.69
CA ALA A 22 -35.65 2.28 -43.16
C ALA A 22 -35.84 1.61 -41.79
N VAL A 23 -35.70 0.30 -41.77
CA VAL A 23 -35.67 -0.48 -40.53
C VAL A 23 -34.40 -0.05 -39.83
N ASN A 24 -34.52 0.96 -38.98
CA ASN A 24 -33.47 1.39 -38.09
C ASN A 24 -33.26 0.25 -37.10
N ARG A 25 -32.40 -0.71 -37.46
CA ARG A 25 -31.94 -1.79 -36.59
C ARG A 25 -31.07 -1.13 -35.51
N ARG A 26 -31.72 -0.51 -34.52
CA ARG A 26 -31.07 -0.24 -33.24
C ARG A 26 -30.68 -1.61 -32.69
N LYS A 27 -29.39 -1.94 -32.80
CA LYS A 27 -28.81 -3.13 -32.21
C LYS A 27 -29.12 -3.09 -30.71
N THR A 28 -30.03 -3.95 -30.26
CA THR A 28 -30.46 -4.11 -28.87
C THR A 28 -29.38 -4.78 -28.01
N TYR A 29 -28.13 -4.29 -28.10
CA TYR A 29 -27.04 -4.64 -27.18
C TYR A 29 -26.97 -3.67 -25.98
N GLY A 30 -27.82 -2.65 -25.95
CA GLY A 30 -27.69 -1.46 -25.09
C GLY A 30 -28.26 -1.54 -23.68
N LYS A 31 -28.59 -2.71 -23.13
CA LYS A 31 -29.03 -2.82 -21.71
C LYS A 31 -28.01 -3.53 -20.83
N PHE A 32 -27.53 -4.69 -21.24
CA PHE A 32 -26.49 -5.41 -20.49
C PHE A 32 -25.12 -4.73 -20.61
N ALA A 33 -24.72 -4.26 -21.80
CA ALA A 33 -23.48 -3.51 -21.96
C ALA A 33 -23.51 -2.19 -21.16
N ASN A 34 -24.65 -1.49 -21.14
CA ASN A 34 -24.81 -0.24 -20.38
C ASN A 34 -24.78 -0.44 -18.86
N PHE A 35 -24.98 -1.66 -18.36
CA PHE A 35 -24.87 -1.96 -16.92
C PHE A 35 -23.47 -2.45 -16.54
N PHE A 36 -22.87 -3.32 -17.36
CA PHE A 36 -21.54 -3.85 -17.08
C PHE A 36 -20.40 -2.86 -17.30
N VAL A 37 -20.54 -1.95 -18.27
CA VAL A 37 -19.53 -0.91 -18.53
C VAL A 37 -19.31 0.01 -17.32
N PRO A 38 -20.31 0.67 -16.73
CA PRO A 38 -20.09 1.52 -15.55
C PRO A 38 -19.61 0.70 -14.34
N LEU A 39 -20.09 -0.53 -14.16
CA LEU A 39 -19.63 -1.40 -13.07
C LEU A 39 -18.14 -1.73 -13.20
N PHE A 40 -17.65 -2.00 -14.41
CA PHE A 40 -16.24 -2.24 -14.67
C PHE A 40 -15.38 -0.99 -14.40
N PHE A 41 -15.84 0.20 -14.79
CA PHE A 41 -15.16 1.45 -14.48
C PHE A 41 -15.12 1.74 -12.97
N VAL A 42 -16.24 1.55 -12.26
CA VAL A 42 -16.29 1.72 -10.80
C VAL A 42 -15.36 0.74 -10.09
N PHE A 43 -15.36 -0.53 -10.51
CA PHE A 43 -14.44 -1.54 -9.99
C PHE A 43 -12.98 -1.17 -10.26
N GLY A 44 -12.67 -0.72 -11.49
CA GLY A 44 -11.34 -0.25 -11.85
C GLY A 44 -10.88 0.94 -11.01
N ILE A 45 -11.75 1.91 -10.75
CA ILE A 45 -11.47 3.05 -9.87
C ILE A 45 -11.23 2.57 -8.44
N LEU A 46 -12.06 1.66 -7.91
CA LEU A 46 -11.89 1.09 -6.58
C LEU A 46 -10.55 0.36 -6.41
N VAL A 47 -10.17 -0.45 -7.40
CA VAL A 47 -8.87 -1.13 -7.41
C VAL A 47 -7.73 -0.11 -7.47
N CYS A 48 -7.84 0.92 -8.33
CA CYS A 48 -6.83 1.96 -8.46
C CYS A 48 -6.65 2.74 -7.15
N LEU A 49 -7.76 3.12 -6.50
CA LEU A 49 -7.76 3.76 -5.18
C LEU A 49 -7.19 2.85 -4.11
N GLY A 50 -7.53 1.55 -4.12
CA GLY A 50 -6.97 0.57 -3.20
C GLY A 50 -5.46 0.44 -3.34
N VAL A 51 -4.95 0.34 -4.58
CA VAL A 51 -3.52 0.30 -4.86
C VAL A 51 -2.84 1.61 -4.43
N LEU A 52 -3.41 2.76 -4.76
CA LEU A 52 -2.89 4.07 -4.34
C LEU A 52 -2.87 4.22 -2.82
N ALA A 53 -3.92 3.78 -2.13
CA ALA A 53 -3.98 3.79 -0.67
C ALA A 53 -2.93 2.86 -0.06
N LEU A 54 -2.71 1.68 -0.64
CA LEU A 54 -1.72 0.72 -0.15
C LEU A 54 -0.28 1.20 -0.41
N MET A 55 -0.03 1.82 -1.58
CA MET A 55 1.24 2.47 -1.89
C MET A 55 1.47 3.70 -1.01
N GLY A 56 0.46 4.57 -0.84
CA GLY A 56 0.51 5.73 0.03
C GLY A 56 0.69 5.36 1.50
N TYR A 57 0.01 4.31 1.96
CA TYR A 57 0.21 3.77 3.30
C TYR A 57 1.64 3.28 3.49
N ARG A 58 2.18 2.53 2.52
CA ARG A 58 3.59 2.11 2.53
C ARG A 58 4.56 3.29 2.54
N THR A 59 4.32 4.35 1.78
CA THR A 59 5.24 5.51 1.76
C THR A 59 5.16 6.36 3.03
N VAL A 60 3.98 6.52 3.62
CA VAL A 60 3.78 7.27 4.87
C VAL A 60 4.30 6.48 6.08
N THR A 61 4.05 5.17 6.14
CA THR A 61 4.54 4.31 7.23
C THR A 61 6.01 3.94 7.09
N ALA A 62 6.57 3.94 5.88
CA ALA A 62 8.02 3.87 5.66
C ALA A 62 8.68 5.25 5.74
N SER A 63 8.00 6.27 6.27
CA SER A 63 8.62 7.59 6.40
C SER A 63 9.83 7.46 7.31
N THR A 64 10.94 7.94 6.79
CA THR A 64 12.25 8.19 7.40
C THR A 64 12.20 9.02 8.70
N PHE A 65 11.00 9.27 9.23
CA PHE A 65 10.71 9.99 10.45
C PHE A 65 11.17 9.23 11.71
N PHE A 66 11.20 7.90 11.65
CA PHE A 66 11.71 7.02 12.72
C PHE A 66 13.06 6.40 12.39
N ASP A 67 13.73 6.87 11.35
CA ASP A 67 15.09 6.40 11.07
C ASP A 67 16.03 6.90 12.17
N VAL A 68 16.99 6.08 12.61
CA VAL A 68 17.87 6.47 13.73
C VAL A 68 18.84 7.54 13.25
N LYS A 69 18.61 8.80 13.64
CA LYS A 69 19.52 9.91 13.33
C LYS A 69 20.45 10.25 14.48
N THR A 70 20.01 10.01 15.71
CA THR A 70 20.75 10.43 16.91
C THR A 70 21.01 9.23 17.82
N ILE A 71 22.29 8.96 18.09
CA ILE A 71 22.72 7.94 19.05
C ILE A 71 23.46 8.65 20.18
N ASP A 72 22.82 8.75 21.34
CA ASP A 72 23.39 9.35 22.55
C ASP A 72 23.98 8.24 23.42
N VAL A 73 25.31 8.13 23.43
CA VAL A 73 26.03 7.15 24.25
C VAL A 73 26.60 7.82 25.50
N ARG A 74 26.23 7.32 26.68
CA ARG A 74 26.63 7.85 27.99
C ARG A 74 27.32 6.81 28.84
N GLY A 75 28.16 7.28 29.77
CA GLY A 75 28.85 6.41 30.74
C GLY A 75 30.08 5.70 30.17
N LEU A 76 30.66 6.25 29.10
CA LEU A 76 31.92 5.79 28.52
C LEU A 76 33.11 6.38 29.27
N ASN A 77 34.12 5.55 29.48
CA ASN A 77 35.43 5.91 30.00
C ASN A 77 36.53 5.21 29.17
N ARG A 78 36.41 3.89 28.95
CA ARG A 78 37.33 3.08 28.15
C ARG A 78 36.69 2.37 26.96
N ALA A 79 35.38 2.15 26.98
CA ALA A 79 34.67 1.53 25.87
C ALA A 79 34.60 2.50 24.66
N SER A 80 34.80 1.96 23.46
CA SER A 80 34.75 2.74 22.21
C SER A 80 33.32 3.17 21.91
N LYS A 81 33.10 4.48 21.80
CA LYS A 81 31.82 5.05 21.36
C LYS A 81 31.44 4.57 19.96
N ASP A 82 32.42 4.55 19.06
CA ASP A 82 32.24 4.19 17.65
C ASP A 82 31.79 2.73 17.48
N ASP A 83 32.32 1.81 18.29
CA ASP A 83 31.89 0.40 18.26
C ASP A 83 30.43 0.25 18.69
N ILE A 84 30.01 1.00 19.72
CA ILE A 84 28.62 0.99 20.20
C ILE A 84 27.70 1.61 19.15
N GLU A 85 28.07 2.74 18.56
CA GLU A 85 27.30 3.37 17.49
C GLU A 85 27.14 2.44 16.28
N LYS A 86 28.18 1.72 15.89
CA LYS A 86 28.13 0.72 14.81
C LYS A 86 27.23 -0.48 15.11
N ILE A 87 27.18 -0.93 16.36
CA ILE A 87 26.27 -2.02 16.76
C ILE A 87 24.82 -1.53 16.68
N VAL A 88 24.56 -0.33 17.20
CA VAL A 88 23.23 0.28 17.21
C VAL A 88 22.75 0.58 15.79
N SER A 89 23.60 1.14 14.93
CA SER A 89 23.23 1.49 13.55
C SER A 89 22.87 0.26 12.72
N ARG A 90 23.69 -0.81 12.75
CA ARG A 90 23.40 -2.05 12.02
C ARG A 90 22.05 -2.66 12.38
N GLN A 91 21.67 -2.58 13.66
CA GLN A 91 20.43 -3.18 14.12
C GLN A 91 19.19 -2.32 13.85
N THR A 92 19.41 -1.04 13.52
CA THR A 92 18.34 -0.06 13.31
C THR A 92 18.16 0.31 11.84
N GLU A 93 19.17 0.13 10.98
CA GLU A 93 19.11 0.37 9.52
C GLU A 93 17.90 -0.25 8.82
N LYS A 94 17.46 -1.44 9.26
CA LYS A 94 16.32 -2.15 8.64
C LYS A 94 14.98 -1.88 9.31
N SER A 95 15.00 -1.47 10.57
CA SER A 95 13.85 -1.52 11.47
C SER A 95 13.36 -0.13 11.89
N GLY A 96 14.24 0.87 11.86
CA GLY A 96 14.06 2.18 12.50
C GLY A 96 14.03 2.09 14.04
N VAL A 97 13.96 3.25 14.71
CA VAL A 97 13.88 3.38 16.18
C VAL A 97 12.69 2.61 16.74
N TRP A 98 11.55 2.65 16.03
CA TRP A 98 10.29 2.11 16.52
C TRP A 98 10.30 0.59 16.62
N ASN A 99 10.73 -0.10 15.56
CA ASN A 99 10.73 -1.57 15.51
C ASN A 99 12.07 -2.20 15.90
N ALA A 100 13.11 -1.42 16.18
CA ALA A 100 14.40 -1.97 16.63
C ALA A 100 14.26 -2.75 17.94
N ASP A 101 14.85 -3.93 18.00
CA ASP A 101 14.88 -4.75 19.21
C ASP A 101 15.93 -4.22 20.19
N LEU A 102 15.49 -3.52 21.23
CA LEU A 102 16.37 -2.96 22.25
C LEU A 102 17.09 -4.02 23.08
N ASN A 103 16.50 -5.21 23.23
CA ASN A 103 17.11 -6.28 24.01
C ASN A 103 18.31 -6.87 23.26
N VAL A 104 18.16 -7.07 21.95
CA VAL A 104 19.27 -7.52 21.09
C VAL A 104 20.40 -6.49 21.11
N ILE A 105 20.09 -5.21 20.91
CA ILE A 105 21.09 -4.13 20.96
C ILE A 105 21.80 -4.11 22.33
N LYS A 106 21.04 -4.22 23.43
CA LYS A 106 21.60 -4.29 24.78
C LYS A 106 22.57 -5.45 24.90
N THR A 107 22.16 -6.66 24.51
CA THR A 107 22.99 -7.87 24.60
C THR A 107 24.27 -7.74 23.77
N ASP A 108 24.19 -7.18 22.57
CA ASP A 108 25.35 -6.98 21.71
C ASP A 108 26.32 -5.93 22.28
N VAL A 109 25.81 -4.86 22.88
CA VAL A 109 26.65 -3.87 23.59
C VAL A 109 27.30 -4.46 24.85
N GLU A 110 26.60 -5.32 25.59
CA GLU A 110 27.12 -6.00 26.78
C GLU A 110 28.22 -7.03 26.49
N ARG A 111 28.34 -7.50 25.23
CA ARG A 111 29.42 -8.38 24.78
C ARG A 111 30.76 -7.67 24.63
N LEU A 112 30.78 -6.34 24.61
CA LEU A 112 32.02 -5.57 24.56
C LEU A 112 32.85 -5.77 25.84
N THR A 113 34.16 -5.96 25.69
CA THR A 113 35.08 -6.35 26.77
C THR A 113 35.01 -5.43 28.00
N PHE A 114 34.90 -4.12 27.79
CA PHE A 114 34.89 -3.13 28.86
C PHE A 114 33.49 -2.86 29.43
N VAL A 115 32.43 -3.43 28.85
CA VAL A 115 31.05 -3.18 29.27
C VAL A 115 30.62 -4.22 30.30
N LYS A 116 30.15 -3.76 31.46
CA LYS A 116 29.56 -4.61 32.51
C LYS A 116 28.06 -4.80 32.30
N SER A 117 27.36 -3.72 32.00
CA SER A 117 25.92 -3.70 31.77
C SER A 117 25.54 -2.51 30.90
N ALA A 118 24.52 -2.64 30.07
CA ALA A 118 24.00 -1.56 29.24
C ALA A 118 22.49 -1.38 29.45
N VAL A 119 22.04 -0.14 29.31
CA VAL A 119 20.62 0.22 29.28
C VAL A 119 20.37 0.97 27.99
N VAL A 120 19.48 0.41 27.16
CA VAL A 120 19.09 1.01 25.88
C VAL A 120 17.67 1.53 26.03
N SER A 121 17.45 2.78 25.63
CA SER A 121 16.16 3.46 25.73
C SER A 121 15.89 4.25 24.46
N ARG A 122 14.60 4.35 24.08
CA ARG A 122 14.18 5.16 22.93
C ARG A 122 14.04 6.61 23.34
N VAL A 123 14.57 7.49 22.50
CA VAL A 123 14.40 8.93 22.58
C VAL A 123 13.68 9.36 21.31
N LEU A 124 12.35 9.34 21.36
CA LEU A 124 11.51 9.68 20.21
C LEU A 124 11.72 11.14 19.78
N PRO A 125 11.51 11.46 18.48
CA PRO A 125 11.00 10.58 17.42
C PRO A 125 12.07 9.69 16.75
N ASP A 126 13.34 10.09 16.74
CA ASP A 126 14.38 9.56 15.84
C ASP A 126 15.71 9.17 16.55
N GLY A 127 15.68 9.04 17.88
CA GLY A 127 16.87 8.82 18.70
C GLY A 127 16.87 7.53 19.54
N LEU A 128 18.07 7.03 19.80
CA LEU A 128 18.34 5.99 20.79
C LEU A 128 19.37 6.49 21.80
N ARG A 129 19.10 6.26 23.08
CA ARG A 129 20.05 6.51 24.17
C ARG A 129 20.57 5.19 24.71
N VAL A 130 21.89 5.06 24.72
CA VAL A 130 22.61 3.91 25.28
C VAL A 130 23.40 4.39 26.50
N SER A 131 23.00 3.93 27.68
CA SER A 131 23.74 4.19 28.92
C SER A 131 24.54 2.95 29.29
N VAL A 132 25.86 3.10 29.37
CA VAL A 132 26.80 2.01 29.62
C VAL A 132 27.36 2.12 31.04
N ARG A 133 27.52 0.98 31.71
CA ARG A 133 28.36 0.87 32.91
C ARG A 133 29.55 -0.01 32.59
N GLU A 134 30.74 0.50 32.83
CA GLU A 134 31.99 -0.20 32.53
C GLU A 134 32.46 -1.15 33.64
N ARG A 135 33.31 -2.10 33.26
CA ARG A 135 34.01 -3.00 34.18
C ARG A 135 35.17 -2.26 34.83
N VAL A 136 35.24 -2.32 36.16
CA VAL A 136 36.40 -1.82 36.90
C VAL A 136 37.48 -2.92 36.89
N PRO A 137 38.68 -2.67 36.36
CA PRO A 137 39.75 -3.64 36.41
C PRO A 137 40.14 -3.88 37.86
N ARG A 138 40.24 -5.15 38.26
CA ARG A 138 40.92 -5.52 39.51
C ARG A 138 42.31 -5.99 39.15
N VAL A 139 43.31 -5.31 39.70
CA VAL A 139 44.70 -5.79 39.66
C VAL A 139 44.75 -7.01 40.58
N ILE A 140 45.16 -8.14 40.03
CA ILE A 140 45.59 -9.28 40.83
C ILE A 140 47.05 -9.02 41.21
N ALA A 141 47.33 -8.98 42.52
CA ALA A 141 48.66 -8.81 43.07
C ALA A 141 49.37 -10.17 43.21
#